data_AF-A0A352WHV0-F1
#
_entry.id   AF-A0A352WHV0-F1
#
_cell.length_a   1.000
_cell.length_b   1.000
_cell.length_c   1.000
_cell.angle_alpha   90.00
_cell.angle_beta   90.00
_cell.angle_gamma   90.00
#
_symmetry.space_group_name_H-M   'P 1'
#
loop_
_entity.id
_entity.type
_entity.pdbx_description
1 polymer ?
#
loop_
_entity_poly.entity_id
_entity_poly.type
_entity_poly.pdbx_seq_one_letter_code
_entity_poly.pdbx_strand_id
1 'polypeptide(L)'
;MINMSKKQTRMPMQDPETRNQNFDEVSLGYTPEQAILEAMRCLRCRKHPCMTSGCPVHNHIPEFIAKITEGDFEEAYQVLTETTSLPAVCGRVCPQYLQCEGNCVRGKNGGRPVAIGALERFVADWHRNNSAAAEENKDAETSADSQKKVAVIGSGPASLACAGDLLNLGYKVTIFEKENVLGGVLTYGIPEFRLPKEIVRNEIDGLKKKGVKIELGKAVGKEFSLDELLDRDGFSAVFVGNGAGRPIHLGIPGQEAEGVVAAADFLAKANLENEMPKAENIIIVGGGNVAMDACRCAARIPSAKKVTIVYRRSLAEMPADPKELEEAIEEGVQVSYLTGPVAIEAADGKAVGLKCQKMSLSEPDESGRRSPVPVPDSEFIIEADLIIEAIGTKSDNSGIKGIELSEKKGYIIADPETCESSREGIFAGGDTVTGPKTVISAMGAGKRAAKAIDEYLSK
;
A
#
# COMPACT_ATOMS: atom_id res chain seq x y z
N MET A 1 14.21 11.54 -29.95
CA MET A 1 13.68 10.49 -30.85
C MET A 1 12.97 9.42 -30.02
N ILE A 2 11.89 8.82 -30.52
CA ILE A 2 11.17 7.75 -29.80
C ILE A 2 11.92 6.42 -29.94
N ASN A 3 12.19 5.75 -28.82
CA ASN A 3 12.80 4.42 -28.76
C ASN A 3 11.74 3.33 -29.02
N MET A 4 11.80 2.69 -30.18
CA MET A 4 10.84 1.64 -30.58
C MET A 4 11.11 0.24 -29.98
N SER A 5 12.09 0.09 -29.08
CA SER A 5 12.41 -1.20 -28.43
C SER A 5 11.20 -1.82 -27.74
N LYS A 6 10.82 -3.05 -28.14
CA LYS A 6 9.71 -3.80 -27.53
C LYS A 6 10.01 -4.28 -26.10
N LYS A 7 11.28 -4.26 -25.67
CA LYS A 7 11.70 -4.62 -24.31
C LYS A 7 11.80 -3.36 -23.44
N GLN A 8 11.34 -3.45 -22.20
CA GLN A 8 11.64 -2.45 -21.16
C GLN A 8 13.15 -2.45 -20.89
N THR A 9 13.70 -1.28 -20.57
CA THR A 9 15.02 -1.17 -19.95
C THR A 9 14.99 -1.98 -18.66
N ARG A 10 16.02 -2.82 -18.44
CA ARG A 10 16.06 -3.70 -17.28
C ARG A 10 16.40 -2.86 -16.04
N MET A 11 15.55 -2.94 -15.01
CA MET A 11 15.88 -2.43 -13.68
C MET A 11 17.01 -3.27 -13.07
N PRO A 12 18.11 -2.66 -12.62
CA PRO A 12 19.09 -3.35 -11.79
C PRO A 12 18.41 -3.89 -10.51
N MET A 13 18.75 -5.12 -10.15
CA MET A 13 18.22 -5.79 -8.95
C MET A 13 19.37 -6.51 -8.24
N GLN A 14 19.23 -6.70 -6.93
CA GLN A 14 20.12 -7.60 -6.19
C GLN A 14 20.05 -9.03 -6.73
N ASP A 15 21.17 -9.74 -6.64
CA ASP A 15 21.23 -11.16 -6.98
C ASP A 15 20.33 -12.00 -6.03
N PRO A 16 19.57 -12.99 -6.53
CA PRO A 16 18.70 -13.83 -5.70
C PRO A 16 19.40 -14.49 -4.51
N GLU A 17 20.64 -14.96 -4.65
CA GLU A 17 21.41 -15.62 -3.57
C GLU A 17 21.90 -14.62 -2.51
N THR A 18 21.97 -13.33 -2.87
CA THR A 18 22.36 -12.26 -1.93
C THR A 18 21.13 -11.68 -1.25
N ARG A 19 20.07 -11.37 -2.00
CA ARG A 19 18.86 -10.71 -1.48
C ARG A 19 18.03 -11.57 -0.53
N ASN A 20 18.21 -12.89 -0.56
CA ASN A 20 17.58 -13.82 0.38
C ASN A 20 18.25 -13.82 1.78
N GLN A 21 19.40 -13.14 1.95
CA GLN A 21 20.11 -13.03 3.22
C GLN A 21 19.98 -11.64 3.89
N ASN A 22 19.24 -10.71 3.28
CA ASN A 22 19.10 -9.34 3.79
C ASN A 22 17.70 -8.77 3.53
N PHE A 23 17.44 -7.61 4.14
CA PHE A 23 16.20 -6.84 3.97
C PHE A 23 16.42 -5.56 3.17
N ASP A 24 17.56 -5.41 2.50
CA ASP A 24 17.85 -4.26 1.66
C ASP A 24 16.96 -4.26 0.41
N GLU A 25 16.76 -3.09 -0.19
CA GLU A 25 15.88 -2.93 -1.35
C GLU A 25 16.30 -3.83 -2.53
N VAL A 26 15.39 -4.69 -3.01
CA VAL A 26 15.70 -5.63 -4.10
C VAL A 26 15.91 -4.93 -5.42
N SER A 27 15.03 -3.98 -5.75
CA SER A 27 15.14 -3.17 -6.97
C SER A 27 16.00 -1.93 -6.67
N LEU A 28 17.09 -1.75 -7.40
CA LEU A 28 18.10 -0.72 -7.10
C LEU A 28 17.83 0.64 -7.77
N GLY A 29 16.79 0.72 -8.60
CA GLY A 29 16.43 1.94 -9.34
C GLY A 29 17.25 2.13 -10.63
N TYR A 30 16.85 3.11 -11.43
CA TYR A 30 17.55 3.46 -12.67
C TYR A 30 18.70 4.44 -12.44
N THR A 31 19.74 4.32 -13.27
CA THR A 31 20.66 5.45 -13.51
C THR A 31 19.99 6.50 -14.41
N PRO A 32 20.49 7.75 -14.46
CA PRO A 32 19.99 8.77 -15.39
C PRO A 32 19.91 8.29 -16.85
N GLU A 33 20.93 7.57 -17.31
CA GLU A 33 20.99 7.06 -18.69
C GLU A 33 19.91 6.00 -18.95
N GLN A 34 19.69 5.11 -17.98
CA GLN A 34 18.64 4.09 -18.05
C GLN A 34 17.24 4.72 -18.02
N ALA A 35 17.03 5.71 -17.14
CA ALA A 35 15.79 6.45 -17.03
C ALA A 35 15.46 7.19 -18.34
N ILE A 36 16.43 7.89 -18.93
CA ILE A 36 16.28 8.55 -20.23
C ILE A 36 15.96 7.52 -21.32
N LEU A 37 16.69 6.40 -21.37
CA LEU A 37 16.50 5.35 -22.37
C LEU A 37 15.09 4.73 -22.31
N GLU A 38 14.57 4.50 -21.08
CA GLU A 38 13.22 4.03 -20.85
C GLU A 38 12.18 5.12 -21.12
N ALA A 39 12.41 6.37 -20.72
CA ALA A 39 11.51 7.49 -20.98
C ALA A 39 11.31 7.74 -22.48
N MET A 40 12.36 7.59 -23.29
CA MET A 40 12.29 7.66 -24.75
C MET A 40 11.36 6.60 -25.36
N ARG A 41 10.98 5.56 -24.61
CA ARG A 41 9.99 4.56 -25.06
C ARG A 41 8.56 5.09 -25.04
N CYS A 42 8.25 6.20 -24.37
CA CYS A 42 6.91 6.75 -24.39
C CYS A 42 6.51 7.23 -25.80
N LEU A 43 5.35 6.76 -26.28
CA LEU A 43 4.82 7.12 -27.60
C LEU A 43 4.16 8.50 -27.63
N ARG A 44 4.05 9.19 -26.48
CA ARG A 44 3.30 10.45 -26.33
C ARG A 44 1.87 10.32 -26.91
N CYS A 45 1.17 9.27 -26.50
CA CYS A 45 -0.13 8.86 -27.06
C CYS A 45 -1.17 9.97 -26.89
N ARG A 46 -1.85 10.40 -27.96
CA ARG A 46 -2.85 11.50 -27.92
C ARG A 46 -3.93 11.40 -26.84
N LYS A 47 -4.36 10.19 -26.45
CA LYS A 47 -5.43 9.98 -25.44
C LYS A 47 -4.91 9.69 -24.03
N HIS A 48 -3.59 9.57 -23.87
CA HIS A 48 -2.90 9.34 -22.59
C HIS A 48 -3.58 8.29 -21.68
N PRO A 49 -3.90 7.06 -22.15
CA PRO A 49 -4.67 6.09 -21.36
C PRO A 49 -4.01 5.68 -20.04
N CYS A 50 -2.68 5.78 -19.95
CA CYS A 50 -1.95 5.59 -18.69
C CYS A 50 -2.36 6.60 -17.61
N MET A 51 -2.69 7.84 -17.98
CA MET A 51 -3.18 8.91 -17.11
C MET A 51 -4.70 8.84 -16.95
N THR A 52 -5.45 8.82 -18.06
CA THR A 52 -6.90 9.02 -18.05
C THR A 52 -7.70 7.82 -17.55
N SER A 53 -7.17 6.60 -17.70
CA SER A 53 -7.85 5.37 -17.26
C SER A 53 -6.98 4.46 -16.39
N GLY A 54 -5.66 4.69 -16.38
CA GLY A 54 -4.71 3.83 -15.67
C GLY A 54 -4.35 4.30 -14.27
N CYS A 55 -4.03 5.59 -14.10
CA CYS A 55 -3.60 6.14 -12.82
C CYS A 55 -4.82 6.62 -12.01
N PRO A 56 -5.02 6.14 -10.76
CA PRO A 56 -6.16 6.54 -9.93
C PRO A 56 -6.22 8.04 -9.57
N VAL A 57 -5.10 8.76 -9.70
CA VAL A 57 -5.01 10.21 -9.44
C VAL A 57 -4.68 11.00 -10.70
N HIS A 58 -4.74 10.36 -11.87
CA HIS A 58 -4.49 10.99 -13.16
C HIS A 58 -3.15 11.73 -13.26
N ASN A 59 -2.07 11.14 -12.72
CA ASN A 59 -0.72 11.70 -12.86
C ASN A 59 -0.43 12.12 -14.30
N HIS A 60 0.18 13.28 -14.47
CA HIS A 60 0.63 13.86 -15.74
C HIS A 60 1.82 13.07 -16.33
N ILE A 61 1.56 11.80 -16.63
CA ILE A 61 2.56 10.78 -17.00
C ILE A 61 3.34 11.17 -18.27
N PRO A 62 2.69 11.50 -19.39
CA PRO A 62 3.39 11.95 -20.59
C PRO A 62 4.30 13.17 -20.35
N GLU A 63 3.86 14.10 -19.50
CA GLU A 63 4.50 15.38 -19.22
C GLU A 63 5.78 15.18 -18.42
N PHE A 64 5.72 14.47 -17.27
CA PHE A 64 6.94 14.22 -16.49
C PHE A 64 7.93 13.33 -17.25
N ILE A 65 7.43 12.38 -18.07
CA ILE A 65 8.30 11.55 -18.90
C ILE A 65 8.98 12.38 -19.99
N ALA A 66 8.30 13.38 -20.55
CA ALA A 66 8.92 14.29 -21.51
C ALA A 66 10.11 15.04 -20.88
N LYS A 67 9.95 15.50 -19.64
CA LYS A 67 11.02 16.14 -18.86
C LYS A 67 12.20 15.22 -18.58
N ILE A 68 11.95 13.94 -18.27
CA ILE A 68 13.02 12.94 -18.19
C ILE A 68 13.76 12.82 -19.53
N THR A 69 13.08 12.82 -20.68
CA THR A 69 13.76 12.75 -21.99
C THR A 69 14.61 13.98 -22.32
N GLU A 70 14.35 15.11 -21.67
CA GLU A 70 15.10 16.36 -21.78
C GLU A 70 16.30 16.41 -20.81
N GLY A 71 16.39 15.46 -19.87
CA GLY A 71 17.36 15.48 -18.77
C GLY A 71 17.00 16.43 -17.63
N ASP A 72 15.78 16.98 -17.64
CA ASP A 72 15.28 17.93 -16.66
C ASP A 72 14.49 17.20 -15.56
N PHE A 73 15.23 16.58 -14.65
CA PHE A 73 14.64 15.70 -13.62
C PHE A 73 13.94 16.47 -12.50
N GLU A 74 14.37 17.69 -12.20
CA GLU A 74 13.71 18.54 -11.22
C GLU A 74 12.34 18.99 -11.73
N GLU A 75 12.25 19.46 -12.97
CA GLU A 75 10.97 19.83 -13.56
C GLU A 75 10.04 18.60 -13.71
N ALA A 76 10.60 17.42 -14.00
CA ALA A 76 9.83 16.17 -13.95
C ALA A 76 9.21 15.92 -12.57
N TYR A 77 9.94 16.24 -11.49
CA TYR A 77 9.44 16.11 -10.13
C TYR A 77 8.33 17.13 -9.84
N GLN A 78 8.50 18.39 -10.25
CA GLN A 78 7.46 19.42 -10.10
C GLN A 78 6.15 19.02 -10.81
N VAL A 79 6.23 18.44 -12.00
CA VAL A 79 5.05 17.91 -12.71
C VAL A 79 4.39 16.75 -11.95
N LEU A 80 5.16 15.87 -11.31
CA LEU A 80 4.60 14.78 -10.50
C LEU A 80 3.85 15.32 -9.28
N THR A 81 4.41 16.29 -8.57
CA THR A 81 3.84 16.80 -7.31
C THR A 81 2.53 17.58 -7.49
N GLU A 82 2.19 17.98 -8.71
CA GLU A 82 0.86 18.51 -9.04
C GLU A 82 -0.28 17.53 -8.73
N THR A 83 -0.01 16.23 -8.80
CA THR A 83 -1.04 15.17 -8.74
C THR A 83 -0.79 14.12 -7.66
N THR A 84 0.48 13.79 -7.37
CA THR A 84 0.85 12.80 -6.34
C THR A 84 1.64 13.43 -5.19
N SER A 85 1.24 13.12 -3.97
CA SER A 85 1.95 13.56 -2.76
C SER A 85 3.00 12.56 -2.27
N LEU A 86 3.11 11.38 -2.88
CA LEU A 86 4.01 10.29 -2.43
C LEU A 86 4.69 9.58 -3.61
N PRO A 87 5.35 10.28 -4.56
CA PRO A 87 5.88 9.66 -5.78
C PRO A 87 6.97 8.61 -5.49
N ALA A 88 7.83 8.83 -4.49
CA ALA A 88 8.86 7.86 -4.09
C ALA A 88 8.28 6.54 -3.56
N VAL A 89 7.08 6.60 -2.96
CA VAL A 89 6.34 5.42 -2.48
C VAL A 89 5.57 4.78 -3.63
N CYS A 90 4.79 5.56 -4.37
CA CYS A 90 3.90 5.06 -5.43
C CYS A 90 4.68 4.40 -6.58
N GLY A 91 5.82 4.97 -6.96
CA GLY A 91 6.72 4.37 -7.95
C GLY A 91 7.27 2.98 -7.53
N ARG A 92 7.29 2.68 -6.23
CA ARG A 92 7.74 1.38 -5.68
C ARG A 92 6.61 0.36 -5.54
N VAL A 93 5.45 0.79 -5.04
CA VAL A 93 4.44 -0.16 -4.49
C VAL A 93 3.10 -0.17 -5.24
N CYS A 94 2.88 0.73 -6.20
CA CYS A 94 1.67 0.66 -7.02
C CYS A 94 1.66 -0.65 -7.82
N PRO A 95 0.51 -1.32 -7.97
CA PRO A 95 0.37 -2.45 -8.89
C PRO A 95 0.25 -1.91 -10.32
N GLN A 96 1.35 -1.42 -10.91
CA GLN A 96 1.28 -0.68 -12.19
C GLN A 96 0.70 -1.54 -13.33
N TYR A 97 0.86 -2.86 -13.25
CA TYR A 97 0.29 -3.84 -14.17
C TYR A 97 -1.25 -3.82 -14.23
N LEU A 98 -1.93 -3.39 -13.15
CA LEU A 98 -3.39 -3.16 -13.13
C LEU A 98 -3.77 -1.70 -13.41
N GLN A 99 -2.79 -0.81 -13.44
CA GLN A 99 -2.99 0.65 -13.44
C GLN A 99 -2.40 1.28 -14.71
N CYS A 100 -1.45 2.21 -14.54
CA CYS A 100 -0.87 3.01 -15.59
C CYS A 100 -0.16 2.16 -16.67
N GLU A 101 0.60 1.15 -16.28
CA GLU A 101 1.32 0.27 -17.20
C GLU A 101 0.40 -0.75 -17.88
N GLY A 102 -0.60 -1.28 -17.16
CA GLY A 102 -1.66 -2.12 -17.74
C GLY A 102 -2.45 -1.42 -18.84
N ASN A 103 -2.53 -0.09 -18.78
CA ASN A 103 -3.20 0.74 -19.79
C ASN A 103 -2.27 1.34 -20.85
N CYS A 104 -0.96 1.09 -20.76
CA CYS A 104 -0.01 1.59 -21.74
C CYS A 104 -0.23 0.94 -23.12
N VAL A 105 -0.38 1.76 -24.17
CA VAL A 105 -0.59 1.31 -25.56
C VAL A 105 0.52 0.37 -26.04
N ARG A 106 1.76 0.54 -25.55
CA ARG A 106 2.87 -0.35 -25.89
C ARG A 106 2.69 -1.78 -25.39
N GLY A 107 2.16 -1.92 -24.17
CA GLY A 107 1.80 -3.22 -23.60
C GLY A 107 0.72 -3.90 -24.43
N LYS A 108 -0.33 -3.15 -24.79
CA LYS A 108 -1.47 -3.65 -25.56
C LYS A 108 -1.10 -4.07 -27.00
N ASN A 109 -0.02 -3.51 -27.58
CA ASN A 109 0.43 -3.80 -28.94
C ASN A 109 1.56 -4.85 -29.02
N GLY A 110 1.59 -5.80 -28.08
CA GLY A 110 2.52 -6.95 -28.11
C GLY A 110 3.97 -6.63 -27.74
N GLY A 111 4.23 -5.48 -27.10
CA GLY A 111 5.50 -5.16 -26.45
C GLY A 111 5.36 -5.10 -24.93
N ARG A 112 6.43 -4.75 -24.23
CA ARG A 112 6.33 -4.37 -22.80
C ARG A 112 5.85 -2.91 -22.67
N PRO A 113 5.06 -2.58 -21.65
CA PRO A 113 4.65 -1.19 -21.38
C PRO A 113 5.87 -0.29 -21.12
N VAL A 114 5.68 1.02 -21.05
CA VAL A 114 6.70 1.92 -20.48
C VAL A 114 6.76 1.65 -18.99
N ALA A 115 7.95 1.53 -18.39
CA ALA A 115 8.13 1.32 -16.94
C ALA A 115 7.86 2.61 -16.15
N ILE A 116 6.59 3.04 -16.15
CA ILE A 116 6.14 4.31 -15.56
C ILE A 116 6.45 4.37 -14.07
N GLY A 117 6.22 3.28 -13.32
CA GLY A 117 6.53 3.24 -11.89
C GLY A 117 8.01 3.42 -11.60
N ALA A 118 8.87 2.80 -12.42
CA ALA A 118 10.32 2.94 -12.30
C ALA A 118 10.81 4.36 -12.62
N LEU A 119 10.18 5.04 -13.59
CA LEU A 119 10.46 6.44 -13.92
C LEU A 119 9.98 7.40 -12.83
N GLU A 120 8.78 7.20 -12.28
CA GLU A 120 8.26 7.96 -11.14
C GLU A 120 9.18 7.83 -9.92
N ARG A 121 9.60 6.59 -9.61
CA ARG A 121 10.58 6.30 -8.56
C ARG A 121 11.90 7.04 -8.82
N PHE A 122 12.45 6.93 -10.03
CA PHE A 122 13.72 7.57 -10.38
C PHE A 122 13.68 9.08 -10.15
N VAL A 123 12.63 9.75 -10.62
CA VAL A 123 12.48 11.20 -10.46
C VAL A 123 12.41 11.60 -8.99
N ALA A 124 11.63 10.89 -8.19
CA ALA A 124 11.49 11.18 -6.76
C ALA A 124 12.78 10.91 -5.96
N ASP A 125 13.48 9.81 -6.28
CA ASP A 125 14.78 9.50 -5.67
C ASP A 125 15.85 10.50 -6.08
N TRP A 126 15.85 10.95 -7.34
CA TRP A 126 16.78 11.96 -7.83
C TRP A 126 16.57 13.30 -7.13
N HIS A 127 15.32 13.78 -7.03
CA HIS A 127 14.99 15.02 -6.31
C HIS A 127 15.47 14.95 -4.86
N ARG A 128 15.14 13.87 -4.14
CA ARG A 128 15.58 13.68 -2.75
C ARG A 128 17.11 13.80 -2.60
N ASN A 129 17.87 13.23 -3.52
CA ASN A 129 19.32 13.15 -3.42
C ASN A 129 20.05 14.41 -3.94
N ASN A 130 19.40 15.25 -4.75
CA ASN A 130 20.05 16.39 -5.42
C ASN A 130 19.48 17.75 -4.98
N SER A 131 18.24 17.77 -4.49
CA SER A 131 17.51 19.01 -4.18
C SER A 131 17.59 19.41 -2.70
N ALA A 132 18.51 18.79 -1.95
CA ALA A 132 18.81 19.09 -0.54
C ALA A 132 19.26 20.54 -0.27
N ALA A 133 19.36 21.40 -1.29
CA ALA A 133 19.75 22.79 -1.21
C ALA A 133 18.67 23.81 -1.65
N ALA A 134 17.45 23.37 -2.02
CA ALA A 134 16.42 24.23 -2.56
C ALA A 134 15.11 24.22 -1.75
N GLU A 135 15.18 24.42 -0.44
CA GLU A 135 14.02 24.84 0.35
C GLU A 135 14.25 26.29 0.81
N GLU A 136 14.05 27.24 -0.12
CA GLU A 136 13.56 28.54 0.31
C GLU A 136 12.14 28.32 0.85
N ASN A 137 11.95 28.53 2.15
CA ASN A 137 10.63 28.74 2.73
C ASN A 137 9.97 29.88 1.94
N LYS A 138 9.20 29.54 0.91
CA LYS A 138 8.13 30.43 0.48
C LYS A 138 7.14 30.42 1.63
N ASP A 139 7.27 31.40 2.51
CA ASP A 139 6.24 31.72 3.49
C ASP A 139 4.92 31.73 2.72
N ALA A 140 4.07 30.73 2.96
CA ALA A 140 2.73 30.73 2.39
C ALA A 140 2.08 32.03 2.85
N GLU A 141 1.60 32.85 1.92
CA GLU A 141 0.86 34.06 2.26
C GLU A 141 -0.34 33.65 3.12
N THR A 142 -0.21 33.88 4.43
CA THR A 142 -1.20 33.47 5.42
C THR A 142 -2.37 34.44 5.35
N SER A 143 -3.47 34.02 4.72
CA SER A 143 -4.74 34.76 4.79
C SER A 143 -5.27 34.73 6.22
N ALA A 144 -6.11 35.68 6.62
CA ALA A 144 -6.66 35.72 7.99
C ALA A 144 -7.53 34.49 8.36
N ASP A 145 -8.01 33.74 7.37
CA ASP A 145 -8.75 32.47 7.54
C ASP A 145 -7.84 31.24 7.79
N SER A 146 -6.52 31.37 7.58
CA SER A 146 -5.49 30.31 7.76
C SER A 146 -5.19 29.93 9.24
N GLN A 147 -6.13 30.14 10.15
CA GLN A 147 -5.98 29.81 11.58
C GLN A 147 -6.85 28.64 12.04
N LYS A 148 -7.79 28.15 11.20
CA LYS A 148 -8.67 27.03 11.52
C LYS A 148 -7.88 25.73 11.70
N LYS A 149 -8.32 24.90 12.65
CA LYS A 149 -7.65 23.63 12.98
C LYS A 149 -8.37 22.47 12.31
N VAL A 150 -7.61 21.52 11.76
CA VAL A 150 -8.14 20.27 11.20
C VAL A 150 -7.49 19.08 11.90
N ALA A 151 -8.32 18.15 12.37
CA ALA A 151 -7.87 16.89 12.94
C ALA A 151 -7.80 15.82 11.85
N VAL A 152 -6.72 15.05 11.82
CA VAL A 152 -6.52 13.95 10.88
C VAL A 152 -6.29 12.68 11.68
N ILE A 153 -7.17 11.68 11.53
CA ILE A 153 -7.12 10.43 12.30
C ILE A 153 -6.43 9.34 11.47
N GLY A 154 -5.38 8.76 12.03
CA GLY A 154 -4.45 7.82 11.38
C GLY A 154 -3.33 8.54 10.64
N SER A 155 -2.19 7.86 10.44
CA SER A 155 -1.00 8.38 9.75
C SER A 155 -0.65 7.62 8.47
N GLY A 156 -1.61 6.90 7.89
CA GLY A 156 -1.43 6.18 6.63
C GLY A 156 -1.43 7.10 5.39
N PRO A 157 -1.31 6.55 4.17
CA PRO A 157 -1.17 7.33 2.94
C PRO A 157 -2.26 8.38 2.70
N ALA A 158 -3.52 8.04 3.01
CA ALA A 158 -4.64 8.97 2.89
C ALA A 158 -4.47 10.19 3.82
N SER A 159 -4.12 9.92 5.07
CA SER A 159 -3.94 10.95 6.09
C SER A 159 -2.72 11.83 5.83
N LEU A 160 -1.60 11.24 5.40
CA LEU A 160 -0.39 12.00 5.04
C LEU A 160 -0.66 12.94 3.87
N ALA A 161 -1.37 12.47 2.85
CA ALA A 161 -1.76 13.28 1.69
C ALA A 161 -2.72 14.41 2.08
N CYS A 162 -3.76 14.09 2.86
CA CYS A 162 -4.73 15.07 3.34
C CYS A 162 -4.05 16.15 4.20
N ALA A 163 -3.21 15.74 5.15
CA ALA A 163 -2.46 16.66 6.00
C ALA A 163 -1.52 17.57 5.20
N GLY A 164 -0.77 17.01 4.25
CA GLY A 164 0.15 17.78 3.40
C GLY A 164 -0.55 18.86 2.58
N ASP A 165 -1.67 18.51 1.94
CA ASP A 165 -2.44 19.47 1.14
C ASP A 165 -3.09 20.55 2.02
N LEU A 166 -3.64 20.20 3.18
CA LEU A 166 -4.20 21.17 4.14
C LEU A 166 -3.14 22.11 4.72
N LEU A 167 -1.92 21.63 5.00
CA LEU A 167 -0.81 22.48 5.44
C LEU A 167 -0.40 23.47 4.35
N ASN A 168 -0.38 23.04 3.08
CA ASN A 168 -0.09 23.93 1.95
C ASN A 168 -1.14 25.04 1.78
N LEU A 169 -2.39 24.78 2.20
CA LEU A 169 -3.48 25.75 2.23
C LEU A 169 -3.46 26.64 3.50
N GLY A 170 -2.51 26.41 4.42
CA GLY A 170 -2.31 27.22 5.62
C GLY A 170 -3.09 26.74 6.86
N TYR A 171 -3.77 25.59 6.82
CA TYR A 171 -4.50 25.09 8.00
C TYR A 171 -3.56 24.57 9.10
N LYS A 172 -4.01 24.67 10.36
CA LYS A 172 -3.33 24.02 11.50
C LYS A 172 -3.75 22.56 11.60
N VAL A 173 -2.90 21.66 11.13
CA VAL A 173 -3.21 20.22 11.10
C VAL A 173 -2.63 19.49 12.31
N THR A 174 -3.43 18.62 12.93
CA THR A 174 -2.96 17.66 13.95
C THR A 174 -3.31 16.23 13.51
N ILE A 175 -2.30 15.37 13.41
CA ILE A 175 -2.46 13.94 13.14
C ILE A 175 -2.54 13.18 14.47
N PHE A 176 -3.57 12.37 14.64
CA PHE A 176 -3.76 11.44 15.76
C PHE A 176 -3.50 10.01 15.28
N GLU A 177 -2.47 9.37 15.80
CA GLU A 177 -2.07 8.01 15.44
C GLU A 177 -2.20 7.07 16.64
N LYS A 178 -2.79 5.90 16.44
CA LYS A 178 -2.99 4.89 17.49
C LYS A 178 -1.70 4.19 17.87
N GLU A 179 -0.79 4.02 16.91
CA GLU A 179 0.50 3.36 17.13
C GLU A 179 1.56 4.34 17.63
N ASN A 180 2.70 3.80 18.04
CA ASN A 180 3.89 4.59 18.41
C ASN A 180 4.77 4.97 17.22
N VAL A 181 4.36 4.59 16.00
CA VAL A 181 5.06 4.86 14.75
C VAL A 181 4.08 5.40 13.70
N LEU A 182 4.59 6.26 12.82
CA LEU A 182 3.81 6.89 11.76
C LEU A 182 3.94 6.14 10.43
N GLY A 183 3.03 6.39 9.49
CA GLY A 183 3.10 5.92 8.11
C GLY A 183 2.15 4.75 7.79
N GLY A 184 1.46 4.22 8.79
CA GLY A 184 0.52 3.11 8.60
C GLY A 184 1.19 1.89 7.95
N VAL A 185 0.51 1.31 6.96
CA VAL A 185 0.99 0.13 6.21
C VAL A 185 2.34 0.36 5.52
N LEU A 186 2.72 1.61 5.23
CA LEU A 186 4.02 1.92 4.65
C LEU A 186 5.18 1.57 5.61
N THR A 187 4.92 1.63 6.91
CA THR A 187 5.92 1.41 7.96
C THR A 187 5.81 0.02 8.55
N TYR A 188 4.63 -0.41 9.02
CA TYR A 188 4.50 -1.73 9.67
C TYR A 188 4.17 -2.86 8.69
N GLY A 189 3.70 -2.58 7.47
CA GLY A 189 3.21 -3.61 6.54
C GLY A 189 4.21 -3.98 5.45
N ILE A 190 4.51 -3.02 4.57
CA ILE A 190 5.33 -3.26 3.37
C ILE A 190 6.80 -3.42 3.79
N PRO A 191 7.50 -4.52 3.45
CA PRO A 191 8.87 -4.75 3.91
C PRO A 191 9.91 -3.77 3.37
N GLU A 192 11.01 -3.63 4.11
CA GLU A 192 12.17 -2.77 3.76
C GLU A 192 12.71 -3.08 2.35
N PHE A 193 12.73 -4.36 1.98
CA PHE A 193 13.23 -4.82 0.68
C PHE A 193 12.36 -4.38 -0.52
N ARG A 194 11.16 -3.85 -0.27
CA ARG A 194 10.26 -3.24 -1.27
C ARG A 194 10.11 -1.73 -1.09
N LEU A 195 9.99 -1.27 0.15
CA LEU A 195 9.80 0.13 0.50
C LEU A 195 10.70 0.48 1.69
N PRO A 196 11.87 1.09 1.42
CA PRO A 196 12.78 1.47 2.49
C PRO A 196 12.14 2.47 3.46
N LYS A 197 12.29 2.26 4.76
CA LYS A 197 11.66 3.10 5.80
C LYS A 197 12.18 4.51 5.79
N GLU A 198 13.39 4.73 5.28
CA GLU A 198 13.91 6.08 5.06
C GLU A 198 13.03 6.90 4.13
N ILE A 199 12.42 6.29 3.10
CA ILE A 199 11.54 6.98 2.16
C ILE A 199 10.33 7.52 2.90
N VAL A 200 9.69 6.68 3.70
CA VAL A 200 8.50 7.04 4.49
C VAL A 200 8.85 8.10 5.54
N ARG A 201 10.00 7.98 6.22
CA ARG A 201 10.48 8.97 7.18
C ARG A 201 10.68 10.34 6.53
N ASN A 202 11.28 10.40 5.35
CA ASN A 202 11.51 11.66 4.64
C ASN A 202 10.20 12.40 4.31
N GLU A 203 9.17 11.67 3.86
CA GLU A 203 7.84 12.25 3.60
C GLU A 203 7.22 12.83 4.88
N ILE A 204 7.29 12.09 5.99
CA ILE A 204 6.77 12.51 7.28
C ILE A 204 7.55 13.71 7.82
N ASP A 205 8.88 13.72 7.69
CA ASP A 205 9.72 14.82 8.14
C ASP A 205 9.46 16.10 7.33
N GLY A 206 9.12 15.97 6.04
CA GLY A 206 8.59 17.06 5.22
C GLY A 206 7.31 17.68 5.81
N LEU A 207 6.36 16.86 6.28
CA LEU A 207 5.15 17.36 6.96
C LEU A 207 5.47 18.03 8.31
N LYS A 208 6.43 17.49 9.08
CA LYS A 208 6.89 18.10 10.34
C LYS A 208 7.49 19.48 10.11
N LYS A 209 8.33 19.63 9.07
CA LYS A 209 8.90 20.93 8.67
C LYS A 209 7.79 21.94 8.32
N LYS A 210 6.70 21.49 7.71
CA LYS A 210 5.50 22.30 7.41
C LYS A 210 4.65 22.62 8.64
N GLY A 211 5.01 22.14 9.82
CA GLY A 211 4.35 22.48 11.09
C GLY A 211 3.18 21.57 11.49
N VAL A 212 3.08 20.36 10.93
CA VAL A 212 2.08 19.39 11.38
C VAL A 212 2.32 19.03 12.86
N LYS A 213 1.25 18.98 13.65
CA LYS A 213 1.29 18.41 15.00
C LYS A 213 0.98 16.93 14.96
N ILE A 214 1.62 16.14 15.82
CA ILE A 214 1.46 14.69 15.85
C ILE A 214 1.22 14.25 17.29
N GLU A 215 0.17 13.45 17.48
CA GLU A 215 -0.23 12.84 18.74
C GLU A 215 -0.24 11.31 18.57
N LEU A 216 0.78 10.63 19.11
CA LEU A 216 0.93 9.16 19.07
C LEU A 216 0.18 8.49 20.23
N GLY A 217 -0.13 7.20 20.10
CA GLY A 217 -0.86 6.44 21.12
C GLY A 217 -2.30 6.93 21.34
N LYS A 218 -2.90 7.57 20.34
CA LYS A 218 -4.25 8.16 20.39
C LYS A 218 -5.16 7.46 19.39
N ALA A 219 -5.91 6.45 19.87
CA ALA A 219 -6.95 5.80 19.10
C ALA A 219 -8.32 6.48 19.30
N VAL A 220 -8.93 6.86 18.19
CA VAL A 220 -10.32 7.35 18.19
C VAL A 220 -11.27 6.30 18.75
N GLY A 221 -12.23 6.73 19.58
CA GLY A 221 -13.17 5.87 20.29
C GLY A 221 -12.64 5.26 21.59
N LYS A 222 -11.36 5.46 21.92
CA LYS A 222 -10.75 5.04 23.19
C LYS A 222 -10.19 6.24 23.95
N GLU A 223 -9.22 6.95 23.38
CA GLU A 223 -8.56 8.08 24.03
C GLU A 223 -9.28 9.41 23.78
N PHE A 224 -10.05 9.51 22.69
CA PHE A 224 -10.88 10.67 22.35
C PHE A 224 -12.02 10.27 21.41
N SER A 225 -13.00 11.15 21.25
CA SER A 225 -14.14 11.00 20.33
C SER A 225 -14.18 12.11 19.28
N LEU A 226 -14.99 11.92 18.22
CA LEU A 226 -15.22 12.96 17.20
C LEU A 226 -15.87 14.22 17.81
N ASP A 227 -16.77 14.03 18.77
CA ASP A 227 -17.45 15.12 19.50
C ASP A 227 -16.43 15.96 20.28
N GLU A 228 -15.51 15.31 21.00
CA GLU A 228 -14.48 16.04 21.74
C GLU A 228 -13.57 16.86 20.82
N LEU A 229 -13.22 16.33 19.64
CA LEU A 229 -12.41 17.08 18.68
C LEU A 229 -13.14 18.35 18.19
N LEU A 230 -14.40 18.22 17.79
CA LEU A 230 -15.18 19.34 17.26
C LEU A 230 -15.59 20.34 18.35
N ASP A 231 -16.21 19.85 19.43
CA ASP A 231 -16.91 20.69 20.41
C ASP A 231 -15.98 21.20 21.52
N ARG A 232 -14.98 20.40 21.93
CA ARG A 232 -14.10 20.73 23.06
C ARG A 232 -12.74 21.25 22.61
N ASP A 233 -12.10 20.58 21.66
CA ASP A 233 -10.71 20.84 21.29
C ASP A 233 -10.59 21.89 20.16
N GLY A 234 -11.73 22.30 19.61
CA GLY A 234 -11.88 23.43 18.68
C GLY A 234 -11.38 23.13 17.28
N PHE A 235 -11.47 21.88 16.83
CA PHE A 235 -11.23 21.51 15.44
C PHE A 235 -12.43 21.89 14.58
N SER A 236 -12.19 22.53 13.44
CA SER A 236 -13.24 22.97 12.53
C SER A 236 -13.69 21.86 11.57
N ALA A 237 -12.83 20.86 11.34
CA ALA A 237 -13.14 19.67 10.56
C ALA A 237 -12.28 18.49 11.04
N VAL A 238 -12.74 17.27 10.74
CA VAL A 238 -12.01 16.03 11.00
C VAL A 238 -11.96 15.16 9.74
N PHE A 239 -10.78 14.64 9.41
CA PHE A 239 -10.60 13.60 8.41
C PHE A 239 -10.30 12.25 9.07
N VAL A 240 -11.05 11.21 8.72
CA VAL A 240 -10.86 9.84 9.22
C VAL A 240 -10.19 8.97 8.16
N GLY A 241 -8.91 8.67 8.39
CA GLY A 241 -8.06 7.83 7.52
C GLY A 241 -7.40 6.66 8.27
N ASN A 242 -8.10 6.08 9.26
CA ASN A 242 -7.59 4.99 10.12
C ASN A 242 -7.38 3.64 9.41
N GLY A 243 -7.79 3.53 8.14
CA GLY A 243 -7.52 2.38 7.28
C GLY A 243 -8.24 1.08 7.69
N ALA A 244 -7.74 -0.05 7.18
CA ALA A 244 -8.29 -1.39 7.37
C ALA A 244 -7.24 -2.34 7.96
N GLY A 245 -6.88 -2.16 9.23
CA GLY A 245 -5.77 -2.89 9.87
C GLY A 245 -6.15 -4.17 10.63
N ARG A 246 -7.44 -4.48 10.84
CA ARG A 246 -7.86 -5.63 11.64
C ARG A 246 -7.76 -6.93 10.82
N PRO A 247 -6.98 -7.94 11.25
CA PRO A 247 -6.85 -9.18 10.50
C PRO A 247 -8.16 -9.97 10.42
N ILE A 248 -8.34 -10.69 9.32
CA ILE A 248 -9.36 -11.73 9.17
C ILE A 248 -8.68 -13.07 9.46
N HIS A 249 -9.28 -13.85 10.35
CA HIS A 249 -8.83 -15.20 10.68
C HIS A 249 -9.61 -16.27 9.91
N LEU A 250 -9.02 -17.44 9.74
CA LEU A 250 -9.57 -18.55 8.96
C LEU A 250 -10.91 -19.08 9.48
N GLY A 251 -11.13 -19.01 10.79
CA GLY A 251 -12.31 -19.55 11.46
C GLY A 251 -12.37 -21.07 11.43
N ILE A 252 -11.23 -21.75 11.48
CA ILE A 252 -11.13 -23.22 11.39
C ILE A 252 -10.69 -23.87 12.70
N PRO A 253 -10.97 -25.17 12.92
CA PRO A 253 -10.50 -25.88 14.11
C PRO A 253 -8.98 -25.79 14.29
N GLY A 254 -8.53 -25.62 15.54
CA GLY A 254 -7.11 -25.56 15.91
C GLY A 254 -6.42 -24.21 15.69
N GLN A 255 -7.12 -23.18 15.22
CA GLN A 255 -6.54 -21.86 14.92
C GLN A 255 -5.84 -21.17 16.10
N GLU A 256 -6.24 -21.47 17.33
CA GLU A 256 -5.65 -20.87 18.55
C GLU A 256 -4.29 -21.49 18.94
N ALA A 257 -3.76 -22.44 18.13
CA ALA A 257 -2.47 -23.07 18.39
C ALA A 257 -1.31 -22.07 18.32
N GLU A 258 -0.32 -22.23 19.20
CA GLU A 258 0.95 -21.50 19.10
C GLU A 258 1.62 -21.81 17.75
N GLY A 259 2.08 -20.78 17.05
CA GLY A 259 2.60 -20.90 15.68
C GLY A 259 1.58 -20.49 14.61
N VAL A 260 0.33 -20.18 14.95
CA VAL A 260 -0.62 -19.53 14.04
C VAL A 260 -0.63 -18.03 14.29
N VAL A 261 -0.34 -17.23 13.27
CA VAL A 261 -0.25 -15.75 13.40
C VAL A 261 -0.90 -15.05 12.22
N ALA A 262 -1.45 -13.85 12.45
CA ALA A 262 -1.88 -13.00 11.37
C ALA A 262 -0.67 -12.41 10.63
N ALA A 263 -0.77 -12.27 9.30
CA ALA A 263 0.29 -11.65 8.49
C ALA A 263 0.59 -10.21 8.92
N ALA A 264 -0.42 -9.46 9.37
CA ALA A 264 -0.23 -8.10 9.87
C ALA A 264 0.72 -8.06 11.07
N ASP A 265 0.56 -8.97 12.03
CA ASP A 265 1.37 -9.02 13.24
C ASP A 265 2.79 -9.53 12.94
N PHE A 266 2.90 -10.55 12.09
CA PHE A 266 4.19 -11.07 11.63
C PHE A 266 5.00 -10.00 10.89
N LEU A 267 4.38 -9.28 9.95
CA LEU A 267 5.02 -8.21 9.20
C LEU A 267 5.35 -7.01 10.09
N ALA A 268 4.48 -6.64 11.04
CA ALA A 268 4.77 -5.56 11.97
C ALA A 268 6.03 -5.83 12.79
N LYS A 269 6.18 -7.04 13.35
CA LYS A 269 7.39 -7.43 14.08
C LYS A 269 8.63 -7.46 13.19
N ALA A 270 8.51 -8.07 12.00
CA ALA A 270 9.62 -8.12 11.05
C ALA A 270 10.09 -6.71 10.63
N ASN A 271 9.15 -5.79 10.39
CA ASN A 271 9.45 -4.47 9.86
C ASN A 271 9.86 -3.44 10.92
N LEU A 272 9.32 -3.51 12.13
CA LEU A 272 9.55 -2.53 13.18
C LEU A 272 10.65 -2.95 14.15
N GLU A 273 10.76 -4.26 14.41
CA GLU A 273 11.62 -4.82 15.46
C GLU A 273 12.74 -5.69 14.88
N ASN A 274 12.69 -6.00 13.57
CA ASN A 274 13.56 -7.00 12.93
C ASN A 274 13.51 -8.35 13.66
N GLU A 275 12.36 -8.66 14.25
CA GLU A 275 12.10 -9.89 14.99
C GLU A 275 11.27 -10.85 14.14
N MET A 276 11.80 -12.04 13.91
CA MET A 276 11.10 -13.13 13.26
C MET A 276 11.16 -14.40 14.12
N PRO A 277 10.06 -15.17 14.19
CA PRO A 277 10.04 -16.43 14.93
C PRO A 277 11.02 -17.43 14.32
N LYS A 278 11.58 -18.32 15.15
CA LYS A 278 12.30 -19.50 14.67
C LYS A 278 11.26 -20.51 14.17
N ALA A 279 11.31 -20.80 12.89
CA ALA A 279 10.46 -21.81 12.24
C ALA A 279 11.22 -22.45 11.07
N GLU A 280 10.98 -23.72 10.80
CA GLU A 280 11.61 -24.47 9.70
C GLU A 280 10.64 -24.71 8.54
N ASN A 281 9.37 -24.99 8.82
CA ASN A 281 8.33 -25.32 7.84
C ASN A 281 7.19 -24.31 7.94
N ILE A 282 7.20 -23.34 7.03
CA ILE A 282 6.33 -22.16 7.12
C ILE A 282 5.27 -22.22 6.03
N ILE A 283 4.01 -22.03 6.41
CA ILE A 283 2.89 -21.90 5.49
C ILE A 283 2.35 -20.47 5.51
N ILE A 284 2.13 -19.90 4.33
CA ILE A 284 1.42 -18.63 4.15
C ILE A 284 0.08 -18.95 3.50
N VAL A 285 -1.02 -18.64 4.18
CA VAL A 285 -2.37 -18.86 3.64
C VAL A 285 -2.88 -17.58 2.99
N GLY A 286 -2.87 -17.53 1.66
CA GLY A 286 -3.25 -16.32 0.91
C GLY A 286 -2.59 -16.27 -0.47
N GLY A 287 -2.90 -15.22 -1.24
CA GLY A 287 -2.32 -15.03 -2.58
C GLY A 287 -2.27 -13.56 -3.04
N GLY A 288 -2.45 -12.60 -2.14
CA GLY A 288 -2.29 -11.18 -2.45
C GLY A 288 -0.90 -10.66 -2.09
N ASN A 289 -0.67 -9.36 -2.28
CA ASN A 289 0.63 -8.74 -1.98
C ASN A 289 1.07 -8.94 -0.53
N VAL A 290 0.14 -8.91 0.44
CA VAL A 290 0.47 -9.23 1.85
C VAL A 290 1.01 -10.65 2.02
N ALA A 291 0.51 -11.61 1.23
CA ALA A 291 1.02 -12.98 1.24
C ALA A 291 2.42 -13.04 0.61
N MET A 292 2.71 -12.24 -0.42
CA MET A 292 4.05 -12.14 -1.02
C MET A 292 5.04 -11.52 -0.04
N ASP A 293 4.65 -10.44 0.63
CA ASP A 293 5.47 -9.80 1.65
C ASP A 293 5.78 -10.78 2.79
N ALA A 294 4.75 -11.45 3.31
CA ALA A 294 4.92 -12.41 4.39
C ALA A 294 5.79 -13.60 3.99
N CYS A 295 5.61 -14.17 2.78
CA CYS A 295 6.39 -15.34 2.38
C CYS A 295 7.86 -14.99 2.11
N ARG A 296 8.13 -13.80 1.56
CA ARG A 296 9.50 -13.34 1.31
C ARG A 296 10.22 -12.95 2.59
N CYS A 297 9.52 -12.35 3.57
CA CYS A 297 10.05 -12.21 4.92
C CYS A 297 10.32 -13.57 5.56
N ALA A 298 9.39 -14.51 5.47
CA ALA A 298 9.57 -15.87 6.02
C ALA A 298 10.74 -16.62 5.39
N ALA A 299 10.97 -16.45 4.09
CA ALA A 299 12.11 -17.06 3.38
C ALA A 299 13.48 -16.53 3.86
N ARG A 300 13.51 -15.36 4.53
CA ARG A 300 14.71 -14.75 5.13
C ARG A 300 14.95 -15.18 6.57
N ILE A 301 14.07 -16.03 7.15
CA ILE A 301 14.29 -16.58 8.49
C ILE A 301 15.44 -17.59 8.41
N PRO A 302 16.52 -17.45 9.22
CA PRO A 302 17.69 -18.32 9.11
C PRO A 302 17.42 -19.82 9.33
N SER A 303 16.38 -20.16 10.10
CA SER A 303 15.96 -21.54 10.32
C SER A 303 15.03 -22.10 9.25
N ALA A 304 14.50 -21.27 8.34
CA ALA A 304 13.52 -21.69 7.35
C ALA A 304 14.15 -22.69 6.37
N LYS A 305 13.53 -23.87 6.28
CA LYS A 305 13.89 -24.92 5.31
C LYS A 305 12.88 -24.98 4.17
N LYS A 306 11.62 -24.69 4.46
CA LYS A 306 10.53 -24.74 3.48
C LYS A 306 9.52 -23.64 3.76
N VAL A 307 9.24 -22.83 2.73
CA VAL A 307 8.19 -21.81 2.77
C VAL A 307 7.19 -22.13 1.66
N THR A 308 5.92 -22.31 2.02
CA THR A 308 4.86 -22.72 1.09
C THR A 308 3.68 -21.74 1.16
N ILE A 309 3.32 -21.16 0.04
CA ILE A 309 2.05 -20.46 -0.13
C ILE A 309 0.94 -21.50 -0.37
N VAL A 310 -0.11 -21.47 0.45
CA VAL A 310 -1.34 -22.23 0.23
C VAL A 310 -2.39 -21.29 -0.36
N TYR A 311 -2.73 -21.52 -1.63
CA TYR A 311 -3.68 -20.69 -2.36
C TYR A 311 -4.84 -21.51 -2.91
N ARG A 312 -6.06 -21.12 -2.54
CA ARG A 312 -7.29 -21.84 -2.90
C ARG A 312 -7.68 -21.76 -4.38
N ARG A 313 -7.03 -20.92 -5.18
CA ARG A 313 -7.31 -20.76 -6.63
C ARG A 313 -6.06 -21.07 -7.47
N SER A 314 -6.12 -20.82 -8.78
CA SER A 314 -4.98 -20.99 -9.69
C SER A 314 -4.16 -19.70 -9.82
N LEU A 315 -3.00 -19.79 -10.48
CA LEU A 315 -2.16 -18.65 -10.81
C LEU A 315 -2.93 -17.52 -11.52
N ALA A 316 -3.88 -17.86 -12.41
CA ALA A 316 -4.63 -16.88 -13.19
C ALA A 316 -5.54 -15.99 -12.33
N GLU A 317 -5.98 -16.47 -11.16
CA GLU A 317 -6.79 -15.69 -10.22
C GLU A 317 -5.97 -15.07 -9.09
N MET A 318 -4.64 -15.24 -9.07
CA MET A 318 -3.80 -14.72 -7.99
C MET A 318 -3.77 -13.18 -8.05
N PRO A 319 -4.17 -12.47 -6.97
CA PRO A 319 -4.19 -11.00 -6.98
C PRO A 319 -2.84 -10.35 -6.69
N ALA A 320 -1.81 -11.13 -6.35
CA ALA A 320 -0.46 -10.62 -6.14
C ALA A 320 0.15 -10.05 -7.43
N ASP A 321 1.08 -9.11 -7.29
CA ASP A 321 1.93 -8.67 -8.40
C ASP A 321 2.69 -9.87 -8.98
N PRO A 322 2.55 -10.16 -10.30
CA PRO A 322 3.27 -11.24 -10.95
C PRO A 322 4.79 -11.16 -10.76
N LYS A 323 5.35 -9.95 -10.70
CA LYS A 323 6.79 -9.74 -10.47
C LYS A 323 7.18 -10.18 -9.06
N GLU A 324 6.37 -9.87 -8.05
CA GLU A 324 6.66 -10.26 -6.67
C GLU A 324 6.51 -11.75 -6.44
N LEU A 325 5.57 -12.38 -7.14
CA LEU A 325 5.45 -13.84 -7.16
C LEU A 325 6.69 -14.48 -7.80
N GLU A 326 7.17 -13.96 -8.94
CA GLU A 326 8.40 -14.42 -9.59
C GLU A 326 9.59 -14.27 -8.65
N GLU A 327 9.74 -13.11 -8.01
CA GLU A 327 10.79 -12.85 -7.01
C GLU A 327 10.71 -13.82 -5.82
N ALA A 328 9.52 -14.15 -5.32
CA ALA A 328 9.32 -15.11 -4.23
C ALA A 328 9.71 -16.54 -4.65
N ILE A 329 9.38 -16.96 -5.87
CA ILE A 329 9.76 -18.28 -6.40
C ILE A 329 11.28 -18.36 -6.59
N GLU A 330 11.92 -17.30 -7.11
CA GLU A 330 13.39 -17.19 -7.20
C GLU A 330 14.07 -17.24 -5.83
N GLU A 331 13.39 -16.78 -4.78
CA GLU A 331 13.82 -16.87 -3.37
C GLU A 331 13.53 -18.24 -2.73
N GLY A 332 12.99 -19.21 -3.48
CA GLY A 332 12.76 -20.59 -3.03
C GLY A 332 11.38 -20.87 -2.44
N VAL A 333 10.44 -19.91 -2.51
CA VAL A 333 9.07 -20.10 -2.03
C VAL A 333 8.30 -21.04 -2.97
N GLN A 334 7.65 -22.04 -2.39
CA GLN A 334 6.79 -22.98 -3.10
C GLN A 334 5.34 -22.49 -3.11
N VAL A 335 4.57 -22.85 -4.14
CA VAL A 335 3.16 -22.49 -4.23
C VAL A 335 2.30 -23.74 -4.41
N SER A 336 1.41 -23.98 -3.46
CA SER A 336 0.37 -25.00 -3.51
C SER A 336 -0.94 -24.38 -3.98
N TYR A 337 -1.13 -24.38 -5.30
CA TYR A 337 -2.38 -23.93 -5.93
C TYR A 337 -3.53 -24.89 -5.64
N LEU A 338 -4.75 -24.40 -5.86
CA LEU A 338 -5.97 -25.20 -5.73
C LEU A 338 -6.00 -25.99 -4.42
N THR A 339 -5.59 -25.34 -3.34
CA THR A 339 -5.46 -25.95 -2.01
C THR A 339 -6.05 -24.99 -0.99
N GLY A 340 -7.03 -25.46 -0.22
CA GLY A 340 -7.66 -24.66 0.83
C GLY A 340 -7.52 -25.29 2.21
N PRO A 341 -7.40 -24.47 3.26
CA PRO A 341 -7.25 -24.93 4.64
C PRO A 341 -8.57 -25.50 5.19
N VAL A 342 -8.47 -26.53 6.02
CA VAL A 342 -9.61 -27.20 6.68
C VAL A 342 -9.49 -27.16 8.21
N ALA A 343 -8.30 -27.44 8.75
CA ALA A 343 -8.01 -27.40 10.18
C ALA A 343 -6.50 -27.21 10.40
N ILE A 344 -6.14 -26.65 11.55
CA ILE A 344 -4.76 -26.67 12.05
C ILE A 344 -4.57 -27.98 12.82
N GLU A 345 -3.53 -28.74 12.48
CA GLU A 345 -3.08 -29.88 13.26
C GLU A 345 -2.16 -29.36 14.37
N ALA A 346 -2.47 -29.69 15.62
CA ALA A 346 -1.72 -29.23 16.78
C ALA A 346 -1.32 -30.39 17.70
N ALA A 347 -0.10 -30.31 18.22
CA ALA A 347 0.42 -31.20 19.26
C ALA A 347 0.89 -30.36 20.44
N ASP A 348 0.45 -30.71 21.66
CA ASP A 348 0.75 -29.95 22.89
C ASP A 348 0.45 -28.44 22.78
N GLY A 349 -0.60 -28.09 22.05
CA GLY A 349 -1.01 -26.69 21.82
C GLY A 349 -0.22 -25.94 20.75
N LYS A 350 0.74 -26.59 20.08
CA LYS A 350 1.58 -26.00 19.01
C LYS A 350 1.19 -26.52 17.64
N ALA A 351 1.21 -25.66 16.63
CA ALA A 351 0.99 -26.04 15.25
C ALA A 351 2.08 -27.04 14.79
N VAL A 352 1.64 -28.15 14.18
CA VAL A 352 2.51 -29.14 13.54
C VAL A 352 2.15 -29.38 12.08
N GLY A 353 1.02 -28.85 11.62
CA GLY A 353 0.65 -28.87 10.21
C GLY A 353 -0.65 -28.15 9.91
N LEU A 354 -0.91 -27.97 8.62
CA LEU A 354 -2.17 -27.47 8.08
C LEU A 354 -2.86 -28.61 7.33
N LYS A 355 -3.98 -29.09 7.86
CA LYS A 355 -4.88 -29.95 7.10
C LYS A 355 -5.52 -29.14 6.00
N CYS A 356 -5.31 -29.58 4.77
CA CYS A 356 -5.79 -28.94 3.55
C CYS A 356 -6.71 -29.88 2.77
N GLN A 357 -7.44 -29.31 1.82
CA GLN A 357 -8.25 -30.03 0.85
C GLN A 357 -7.96 -29.50 -0.56
N LYS A 358 -8.00 -30.37 -1.57
CA LYS A 358 -7.91 -29.92 -2.96
C LYS A 358 -9.16 -29.13 -3.34
N MET A 359 -8.95 -28.11 -4.16
CA MET A 359 -9.98 -27.25 -4.70
C MET A 359 -10.08 -27.46 -6.21
N SER A 360 -11.28 -27.35 -6.73
CA SER A 360 -11.53 -27.11 -8.16
C SER A 360 -12.05 -25.68 -8.33
N LEU A 361 -12.15 -25.21 -9.57
CA LEU A 361 -12.67 -23.88 -9.87
C LEU A 361 -14.05 -24.00 -10.49
N SER A 362 -15.00 -23.21 -10.00
CA SER A 362 -16.33 -23.04 -10.61
C SER A 362 -16.22 -22.39 -11.98
N GLU A 363 -17.33 -22.28 -12.69
CA GLU A 363 -17.43 -21.32 -13.79
C GLU A 363 -17.19 -19.87 -13.31
N PRO A 364 -16.68 -18.98 -14.18
CA PRO A 364 -16.46 -17.59 -13.82
C PRO A 364 -17.76 -16.92 -13.37
N ASP A 365 -17.67 -16.13 -12.29
CA ASP A 365 -18.76 -15.24 -11.87
C ASP A 365 -18.84 -13.98 -12.76
N GLU A 366 -19.78 -13.06 -12.47
CA GLU A 366 -19.93 -11.79 -13.19
C GLU A 366 -18.67 -10.90 -13.16
N SER A 367 -17.78 -11.09 -12.19
CA SER A 367 -16.49 -10.39 -12.12
C SER A 367 -15.40 -11.07 -12.94
N GLY A 368 -15.73 -12.18 -13.63
CA GLY A 368 -14.81 -13.04 -14.36
C GLY A 368 -13.98 -13.96 -13.46
N ARG A 369 -14.23 -13.98 -12.14
CA ARG A 369 -13.44 -14.77 -11.19
C ARG A 369 -14.10 -16.12 -10.92
N ARG A 370 -13.28 -17.16 -10.90
CA ARG A 370 -13.73 -18.51 -10.56
C ARG A 370 -13.69 -18.71 -9.04
N SER A 371 -14.77 -19.25 -8.48
CA SER A 371 -14.84 -19.56 -7.05
C SER A 371 -14.23 -20.94 -6.78
N PRO A 372 -13.47 -21.10 -5.68
CA PRO A 372 -12.94 -22.39 -5.30
C PRO A 372 -14.05 -23.30 -4.76
N VAL A 373 -14.07 -24.56 -5.20
CA VAL A 373 -15.02 -25.58 -4.77
C VAL A 373 -14.26 -26.77 -4.19
N PRO A 374 -14.53 -27.18 -2.94
CA PRO A 374 -13.94 -28.36 -2.31
C PRO A 374 -14.06 -29.62 -3.17
N VAL A 375 -12.95 -30.34 -3.34
CA VAL A 375 -12.96 -31.68 -3.93
C VAL A 375 -13.17 -32.69 -2.79
N PRO A 376 -14.24 -33.51 -2.82
CA PRO A 376 -14.47 -34.54 -1.80
C PRO A 376 -13.30 -35.53 -1.68
N ASP A 377 -13.08 -36.06 -0.47
CA ASP A 377 -12.10 -37.12 -0.17
C ASP A 377 -10.68 -36.81 -0.67
N SER A 378 -10.28 -35.54 -0.55
CA SER A 378 -9.00 -35.02 -1.07
C SER A 378 -8.16 -34.34 0.01
N GLU A 379 -8.46 -34.61 1.28
CA GLU A 379 -7.76 -34.05 2.41
C GLU A 379 -6.33 -34.60 2.55
N PHE A 380 -5.40 -33.71 2.88
CA PHE A 380 -4.01 -34.05 3.15
C PHE A 380 -3.40 -33.05 4.13
N ILE A 381 -2.28 -33.39 4.74
CA ILE A 381 -1.60 -32.53 5.70
C ILE A 381 -0.33 -31.96 5.04
N ILE A 382 -0.11 -30.66 5.20
CA ILE A 382 1.18 -30.02 4.94
C ILE A 382 1.80 -29.73 6.30
N GLU A 383 2.95 -30.34 6.60
CA GLU A 383 3.69 -30.10 7.84
C GLU A 383 4.12 -28.63 7.95
N ALA A 384 3.92 -28.04 9.13
CA ALA A 384 4.26 -26.66 9.41
C ALA A 384 4.34 -26.38 10.91
N ASP A 385 5.36 -25.64 11.32
CA ASP A 385 5.52 -25.10 12.68
C ASP A 385 5.11 -23.62 12.77
N LEU A 386 4.99 -22.93 11.63
CA LEU A 386 4.47 -21.57 11.53
C LEU A 386 3.45 -21.45 10.40
N ILE A 387 2.27 -20.93 10.72
CA ILE A 387 1.17 -20.71 9.77
C ILE A 387 0.77 -19.23 9.83
N ILE A 388 0.99 -18.53 8.72
CA ILE A 388 0.75 -17.09 8.60
C ILE A 388 -0.53 -16.85 7.80
N GLU A 389 -1.53 -16.24 8.43
CA GLU A 389 -2.82 -15.93 7.83
C GLU A 389 -2.76 -14.60 7.05
N ALA A 390 -2.76 -14.69 5.71
CA ALA A 390 -2.71 -13.55 4.78
C ALA A 390 -3.98 -13.45 3.92
N ILE A 391 -5.15 -13.66 4.54
CA ILE A 391 -6.45 -13.77 3.86
C ILE A 391 -7.26 -12.45 3.83
N GLY A 392 -6.67 -11.35 4.30
CA GLY A 392 -7.23 -10.01 4.22
C GLY A 392 -7.46 -9.36 5.58
N THR A 393 -7.88 -8.10 5.54
CA THR A 393 -8.13 -7.26 6.72
C THR A 393 -9.44 -6.48 6.58
N LYS A 394 -9.90 -5.91 7.69
CA LYS A 394 -11.08 -5.04 7.80
C LYS A 394 -10.75 -3.78 8.59
N SER A 395 -11.58 -2.76 8.44
CA SER A 395 -11.53 -1.55 9.27
C SER A 395 -12.10 -1.82 10.66
N ASP A 396 -11.54 -1.15 11.66
CA ASP A 396 -12.10 -1.11 13.01
C ASP A 396 -12.65 0.29 13.27
N ASN A 397 -13.95 0.43 13.02
CA ASN A 397 -14.70 1.68 13.22
C ASN A 397 -15.68 1.57 14.40
N SER A 398 -15.58 0.50 15.19
CA SER A 398 -16.55 0.20 16.27
C SER A 398 -16.60 1.26 17.37
N GLY A 399 -15.47 1.94 17.62
CA GLY A 399 -15.37 3.03 18.59
C GLY A 399 -15.81 4.40 18.04
N ILE A 400 -16.05 4.53 16.73
CA ILE A 400 -16.40 5.81 16.09
C ILE A 400 -17.92 5.95 16.07
N LYS A 401 -18.44 6.98 16.77
CA LYS A 401 -19.87 7.25 16.90
C LYS A 401 -20.30 8.46 16.07
N GLY A 402 -21.60 8.53 15.77
CA GLY A 402 -22.21 9.68 15.10
C GLY A 402 -21.98 9.75 13.59
N ILE A 403 -21.53 8.66 12.97
CA ILE A 403 -21.39 8.51 11.51
C ILE A 403 -21.98 7.18 11.05
N GLU A 404 -22.47 7.13 9.81
CA GLU A 404 -23.02 5.93 9.21
C GLU A 404 -21.93 4.94 8.77
N LEU A 405 -22.16 3.66 9.07
CA LEU A 405 -21.30 2.55 8.66
C LEU A 405 -22.08 1.59 7.76
N SER A 406 -21.40 1.00 6.78
CA SER A 406 -21.98 -0.06 5.95
C SER A 406 -22.35 -1.28 6.78
N GLU A 407 -23.61 -1.72 6.71
CA GLU A 407 -24.17 -2.79 7.54
C GLU A 407 -23.35 -4.09 7.50
N LYS A 408 -22.89 -4.50 6.30
CA LYS A 408 -22.22 -5.78 6.11
C LYS A 408 -20.73 -5.77 6.44
N LYS A 409 -20.06 -4.62 6.30
CA LYS A 409 -18.59 -4.55 6.34
C LYS A 409 -18.04 -3.65 7.44
N GLY A 410 -18.86 -2.77 8.01
CA GLY A 410 -18.43 -1.83 9.04
C GLY A 410 -17.51 -0.70 8.52
N TYR A 411 -17.46 -0.50 7.21
CA TYR A 411 -16.73 0.62 6.60
C TYR A 411 -17.52 1.91 6.72
N ILE A 412 -16.82 3.05 6.89
CA ILE A 412 -17.46 4.36 6.92
C ILE A 412 -18.11 4.65 5.57
N ILE A 413 -19.35 5.12 5.59
CA ILE A 413 -20.03 5.61 4.39
C ILE A 413 -19.63 7.07 4.20
N ALA A 414 -19.01 7.36 3.06
CA ALA A 414 -18.62 8.71 2.66
C ALA A 414 -18.83 8.90 1.16
N ASP A 415 -19.07 10.14 0.74
CA ASP A 415 -19.20 10.50 -0.66
C ASP A 415 -17.88 10.20 -1.42
N PRO A 416 -17.91 9.52 -2.58
CA PRO A 416 -16.69 9.13 -3.27
C PRO A 416 -15.88 10.31 -3.84
N GLU A 417 -16.54 11.43 -4.15
CA GLU A 417 -15.94 12.62 -4.74
C GLU A 417 -15.50 13.63 -3.68
N THR A 418 -16.34 13.91 -2.68
CA THR A 418 -16.04 14.91 -1.63
C THR A 418 -15.43 14.29 -0.37
N CYS A 419 -15.55 12.98 -0.19
CA CYS A 419 -15.17 12.28 1.04
C CYS A 419 -15.96 12.71 2.28
N GLU A 420 -17.07 13.45 2.13
CA GLU A 420 -17.97 13.82 3.24
C GLU A 420 -18.66 12.59 3.81
N SER A 421 -18.69 12.47 5.13
CA SER A 421 -19.48 11.44 5.81
C SER A 421 -20.94 11.88 5.99
N SER A 422 -21.75 11.03 6.64
CA SER A 422 -23.12 11.38 7.03
C SER A 422 -23.21 12.52 8.06
N ARG A 423 -22.09 12.96 8.64
CA ARG A 423 -22.02 14.03 9.64
C ARG A 423 -21.24 15.22 9.12
N GLU A 424 -21.85 16.39 9.25
CA GLU A 424 -21.26 17.68 8.88
C GLU A 424 -19.91 17.91 9.59
N GLY A 425 -18.92 18.42 8.84
CA GLY A 425 -17.57 18.65 9.32
C GLY A 425 -16.69 17.39 9.46
N ILE A 426 -17.22 16.21 9.19
CA ILE A 426 -16.48 14.93 9.24
C ILE A 426 -16.35 14.34 7.85
N PHE A 427 -15.10 14.07 7.45
CA PHE A 427 -14.71 13.47 6.18
C PHE A 427 -14.02 12.13 6.42
N ALA A 428 -14.06 11.21 5.47
CA ALA A 428 -13.39 9.92 5.58
C ALA A 428 -12.86 9.43 4.23
N GLY A 429 -11.69 8.79 4.22
CA GLY A 429 -11.05 8.38 2.98
C GLY A 429 -10.08 7.22 3.12
N GLY A 430 -9.74 6.61 1.97
CA GLY A 430 -8.85 5.45 1.90
C GLY A 430 -9.52 4.14 2.30
N ASP A 431 -8.76 3.26 2.94
CA ASP A 431 -9.20 1.88 3.20
C ASP A 431 -10.32 1.79 4.24
N THR A 432 -10.52 2.82 5.08
CA THR A 432 -11.63 2.83 6.05
C THR A 432 -13.01 2.92 5.39
N VAL A 433 -13.07 3.51 4.18
CA VAL A 433 -14.28 3.65 3.36
C VAL A 433 -14.37 2.52 2.33
N THR A 434 -13.27 2.22 1.66
CA THR A 434 -13.29 1.31 0.49
C THR A 434 -12.95 -0.14 0.81
N GLY A 435 -12.44 -0.41 2.01
CA GLY A 435 -11.66 -1.62 2.31
C GLY A 435 -10.26 -1.57 1.69
N PRO A 436 -9.42 -2.59 1.94
CA PRO A 436 -8.05 -2.61 1.44
C PRO A 436 -7.99 -2.48 -0.09
N LYS A 437 -7.33 -1.43 -0.60
CA LYS A 437 -7.07 -1.23 -2.03
C LYS A 437 -5.59 -1.02 -2.33
N THR A 438 -5.18 0.21 -2.64
CA THR A 438 -3.81 0.55 -3.04
C THR A 438 -3.41 1.87 -2.40
N VAL A 439 -2.11 2.05 -2.17
CA VAL A 439 -1.52 3.27 -1.58
C VAL A 439 -1.95 4.52 -2.36
N ILE A 440 -1.89 4.48 -3.69
CA ILE A 440 -2.27 5.61 -4.55
C ILE A 440 -3.77 5.93 -4.46
N SER A 441 -4.64 4.93 -4.31
CA SER A 441 -6.07 5.17 -4.11
C SER A 441 -6.36 5.83 -2.75
N ALA A 442 -5.65 5.42 -1.71
CA ALA A 442 -5.75 6.04 -0.39
C ALA A 442 -5.24 7.49 -0.41
N MET A 443 -4.05 7.71 -0.98
CA MET A 443 -3.47 9.04 -1.20
C MET A 443 -4.44 9.96 -1.96
N GLY A 444 -5.01 9.48 -3.08
CA GLY A 444 -5.98 10.23 -3.86
C GLY A 444 -7.26 10.60 -3.10
N ALA A 445 -7.75 9.72 -2.22
CA ALA A 445 -8.87 10.05 -1.33
C ALA A 445 -8.49 11.15 -0.32
N GLY A 446 -7.26 11.13 0.18
CA GLY A 446 -6.73 12.19 1.06
C GLY A 446 -6.70 13.56 0.38
N LYS A 447 -6.23 13.63 -0.88
CA LYS A 447 -6.22 14.89 -1.66
C LYS A 447 -7.64 15.42 -1.93
N ARG A 448 -8.57 14.54 -2.31
CA ARG A 448 -9.99 14.92 -2.49
C ARG A 448 -10.60 15.44 -1.19
N ALA A 449 -10.35 14.77 -0.07
CA ALA A 449 -10.82 15.21 1.24
C ALA A 449 -10.22 16.56 1.65
N ALA A 450 -8.91 16.80 1.43
CA ALA A 450 -8.30 18.09 1.73
C ALA A 450 -8.97 19.24 0.95
N LYS A 451 -9.24 19.04 -0.34
CA LYS A 451 -9.97 20.00 -1.17
C LYS A 451 -11.39 20.24 -0.65
N ALA A 452 -12.13 19.18 -0.32
CA ALA A 452 -13.49 19.31 0.18
C ALA A 452 -13.56 19.97 1.57
N ILE A 453 -12.58 19.70 2.44
CA ILE A 453 -12.43 20.37 3.73
C ILE A 453 -12.18 21.87 3.53
N ASP A 454 -11.32 22.24 2.59
CA ASP A 454 -11.06 23.64 2.25
C ASP A 454 -12.32 24.36 1.76
N GLU A 455 -13.07 23.73 0.84
CA GLU A 455 -14.36 24.25 0.35
C GLU A 455 -15.42 24.35 1.44
N TYR A 456 -15.42 23.42 2.41
CA TYR A 456 -16.31 23.45 3.57
C TYR A 456 -15.94 24.58 4.54
N LEU A 457 -14.64 24.77 4.82
CA LEU A 457 -14.16 25.78 5.76
C LEU A 457 -14.07 27.19 5.19
N SER A 458 -14.15 27.35 3.87
CA SER A 458 -14.17 28.65 3.20
C SER A 458 -15.57 29.27 3.07
N LYS A 459 -16.61 28.52 3.46
CA LYS A 459 -17.99 29.02 3.61
C LYS A 459 -18.17 29.63 4.99
#